data_AF-A0A4R7C8Q5-F1
#
_entry.id   AF-A0A4R7C8Q5-F1
#
_cell.length_a   1.000
_cell.length_b   1.000
_cell.length_c   1.000
_cell.angle_alpha   90.00
_cell.angle_beta   90.00
_cell.angle_gamma   90.00
#
_symmetry.space_group_name_H-M   'P 1'
#
loop_
_entity.id
_entity.type
_entity.pdbx_description
1 polymer ?
#
loop_
_entity_poly.entity_id
_entity_poly.type
_entity_poly.pdbx_seq_one_letter_code
_entity_poly.pdbx_strand_id
1 'polypeptide(L)'
;MGLCETIRRSGALGAHRFRRDRSGNVAVLFGLSLVPLVGLAGVAVDYSRATELRTFLHRETDATALAIASSDSPNEALSIAAFKARVTTRYGGASGLISQVGTADQWTAGSIYTLTANASIATTLSVVLPGYPRTIPVSVTTAVKRKPPVWAWSLPTVRDMSYEAGDYNRISVYCYDESKKNQSNKGRMLNTLTAISDNGGTDYSKAKLPVCADGETLSYQLRNVRNARTTPANWDKPSAEHYLYYTDTTIEPNSRKMTNTVTGGRESANGTMTMTDLSSAPILETIICTTDVDCKSRNQGGILPNNNETGRTPKTATGACADGKSMYYGWEDRPPTPSGGSDRDYDDIRIVVSCPTLQRIADKEIRIIR
;
A
#
# COMPACT_ATOMS: atom_id res chain seq x y z
N MET A 1 -84.18 -44.87 30.36
CA MET A 1 -83.25 -43.98 31.09
C MET A 1 -81.99 -43.82 30.25
N GLY A 2 -81.58 -42.59 29.93
CA GLY A 2 -80.23 -42.32 29.40
C GLY A 2 -80.15 -41.65 28.02
N LEU A 3 -80.52 -40.36 27.97
CA LEU A 3 -79.97 -39.26 27.15
C LEU A 3 -78.97 -39.63 26.02
N CYS A 4 -79.42 -39.63 24.76
CA CYS A 4 -78.50 -39.56 23.61
C CYS A 4 -79.17 -38.95 22.36
N GLU A 5 -79.71 -37.73 22.45
CA GLU A 5 -80.10 -36.99 21.24
C GLU A 5 -80.39 -35.52 21.57
N THR A 6 -79.40 -34.64 21.46
CA THR A 6 -79.57 -33.19 21.16
C THR A 6 -78.23 -32.43 21.16
N ILE A 7 -77.31 -32.75 20.24
CA ILE A 7 -76.23 -31.80 19.87
C ILE A 7 -76.05 -31.81 18.35
N ARG A 8 -77.07 -31.32 17.64
CA ARG A 8 -76.95 -31.01 16.21
C ARG A 8 -77.77 -29.78 15.87
N ARG A 9 -77.36 -28.60 16.37
CA ARG A 9 -77.77 -27.26 15.86
C ARG A 9 -77.22 -26.13 16.76
N SER A 10 -75.92 -25.83 16.71
CA SER A 10 -75.43 -24.56 17.30
C SER A 10 -74.25 -23.90 16.56
N GLY A 11 -73.56 -24.58 15.65
CA GLY A 11 -72.41 -23.98 14.95
C GLY A 11 -72.76 -22.95 13.85
N ALA A 12 -73.97 -22.99 13.30
CA ALA A 12 -74.32 -22.17 12.12
C ALA A 12 -74.91 -20.78 12.45
N LEU A 13 -75.25 -20.49 13.70
CA LEU A 13 -75.95 -19.24 14.08
C LEU A 13 -75.00 -18.11 14.54
N GLY A 14 -73.74 -18.42 14.87
CA GLY A 14 -72.73 -17.40 15.26
C GLY A 14 -72.21 -16.61 14.07
N ALA A 15 -71.79 -17.29 12.99
CA ALA A 15 -71.25 -16.66 11.79
C ALA A 15 -72.29 -15.82 11.03
N HIS A 16 -73.57 -16.19 11.10
CA HIS A 16 -74.65 -15.41 10.50
C HIS A 16 -75.03 -14.15 11.30
N ARG A 17 -74.78 -14.10 12.62
CA ARG A 17 -74.98 -12.88 13.42
C ARG A 17 -73.87 -11.87 13.21
N PHE A 18 -72.62 -12.30 13.06
CA PHE A 18 -71.52 -11.42 12.63
C PHE A 18 -71.73 -10.86 11.22
N ARG A 19 -72.36 -11.61 10.31
CA ARG A 19 -72.74 -11.12 8.97
C ARG A 19 -73.92 -10.14 8.94
N ARG A 20 -74.68 -10.02 10.03
CA ARG A 20 -75.95 -9.28 10.05
C ARG A 20 -75.93 -8.07 10.98
N ASP A 21 -74.84 -7.85 11.70
CA ASP A 21 -74.63 -6.64 12.48
C ASP A 21 -74.22 -5.49 11.56
N ARG A 22 -75.10 -4.49 11.41
CA ARG A 22 -74.89 -3.31 10.56
C ARG A 22 -74.15 -2.18 11.27
N SER A 23 -73.60 -2.44 12.46
CA SER A 23 -72.72 -1.52 13.17
C SER A 23 -71.32 -1.54 12.53
N GLY A 24 -71.21 -0.93 11.34
CA GLY A 24 -69.98 -0.87 10.53
C GLY A 24 -68.76 -0.25 11.21
N ASN A 25 -68.89 0.31 12.42
CA ASN A 25 -67.77 0.88 13.16
C ASN A 25 -66.71 -0.14 13.55
N VAL A 26 -67.05 -1.39 13.90
CA VAL A 26 -66.05 -2.37 14.36
C VAL A 26 -65.11 -2.76 13.23
N ALA A 27 -65.65 -3.05 12.04
CA ALA A 27 -64.83 -3.40 10.87
C ALA A 27 -63.97 -2.22 10.40
N VAL A 28 -64.50 -1.00 10.47
CA VAL A 28 -63.77 0.22 10.11
C VAL A 28 -62.64 0.51 11.11
N LEU A 29 -62.91 0.45 12.42
CA LEU A 29 -61.89 0.65 13.47
C LEU A 29 -60.81 -0.44 13.45
N PHE A 30 -61.21 -1.70 13.22
CA PHE A 30 -60.26 -2.80 13.03
C PHE A 30 -59.37 -2.57 11.81
N GLY A 31 -59.96 -2.21 10.65
CA GLY A 31 -59.20 -1.90 9.44
C GLY A 31 -58.22 -0.73 9.63
N LEU A 32 -58.65 0.33 10.30
CA LEU A 32 -57.82 1.51 10.57
C LEU A 32 -56.69 1.21 11.57
N SER A 33 -56.94 0.38 12.59
CA SER A 33 -55.93 -0.02 13.58
C SER A 33 -54.97 -1.10 13.08
N LEU A 34 -55.35 -1.88 12.07
CA LEU A 34 -54.50 -2.90 11.48
C LEU A 34 -53.25 -2.30 10.82
N VAL A 35 -53.38 -1.16 10.15
CA VAL A 35 -52.28 -0.46 9.47
C VAL A 35 -51.14 -0.12 10.44
N PRO A 36 -51.36 0.62 11.57
CA PRO A 36 -50.29 0.91 12.51
C PRO A 36 -49.76 -0.35 13.21
N LEU A 37 -50.59 -1.37 13.50
CA LEU A 37 -50.12 -2.61 14.12
C LEU A 37 -49.17 -3.41 13.22
N VAL A 38 -49.55 -3.59 11.95
CA VAL A 38 -48.70 -4.27 10.95
C VAL A 38 -47.44 -3.46 10.66
N GLY A 39 -47.57 -2.14 10.57
CA GLY A 39 -46.45 -1.23 10.39
C GLY A 39 -45.41 -1.35 11.52
N LEU A 40 -45.85 -1.32 12.78
CA LEU A 40 -44.98 -1.48 13.95
C LEU A 40 -44.31 -2.86 14.00
N ALA A 41 -45.04 -3.93 13.67
CA ALA A 41 -44.46 -5.26 13.54
C ALA A 41 -43.39 -5.30 12.43
N GLY A 42 -43.64 -4.62 11.30
CA GLY A 42 -42.69 -4.44 10.22
C GLY A 42 -41.41 -3.73 10.64
N VAL A 43 -41.54 -2.64 11.41
CA VAL A 43 -40.38 -1.90 11.96
C VAL A 43 -39.51 -2.81 12.82
N ALA A 44 -40.11 -3.66 13.68
CA ALA A 44 -39.36 -4.59 14.51
C ALA A 44 -38.56 -5.61 13.67
N VAL A 45 -39.18 -6.17 12.63
CA VAL A 45 -38.52 -7.14 11.72
C VAL A 45 -37.41 -6.47 10.93
N ASP A 46 -37.66 -5.30 10.35
CA ASP A 46 -36.67 -4.59 9.53
C ASP A 46 -35.48 -4.13 10.37
N TYR A 47 -35.73 -3.68 11.61
CA TYR A 47 -34.67 -3.36 12.56
C TYR A 47 -33.85 -4.58 12.98
N SER A 48 -34.50 -5.73 13.23
CA SER A 48 -33.81 -6.98 13.55
C SER A 48 -32.89 -7.42 12.41
N ARG A 49 -33.33 -7.30 11.17
CA ARG A 49 -32.50 -7.60 9.99
C ARG A 49 -31.35 -6.60 9.82
N ALA A 50 -31.59 -5.32 10.03
CA ALA A 50 -30.55 -4.29 9.97
C ALA A 50 -29.46 -4.51 11.02
N THR A 51 -29.83 -4.91 12.23
CA THR A 51 -28.87 -5.24 13.31
C THR A 51 -28.11 -6.54 13.06
N GLU A 52 -28.74 -7.57 12.47
CA GLU A 52 -28.06 -8.78 12.01
C GLU A 52 -27.02 -8.44 10.94
N LEU A 53 -27.41 -7.67 9.91
CA LEU A 53 -26.51 -7.22 8.85
C LEU A 53 -25.34 -6.42 9.42
N ARG A 54 -25.60 -5.49 10.36
CA ARG A 54 -24.54 -4.71 11.02
C ARG A 54 -23.53 -5.62 11.72
N THR A 55 -24.01 -6.62 12.45
CA THR A 55 -23.16 -7.59 13.17
C THR A 55 -22.35 -8.44 12.20
N PHE A 56 -22.95 -8.88 11.09
CA PHE A 56 -22.26 -9.61 10.04
C PHE A 56 -21.17 -8.76 9.37
N LEU A 57 -21.50 -7.53 8.97
CA LEU A 57 -20.55 -6.59 8.39
C LEU A 57 -19.37 -6.36 9.34
N HIS A 58 -19.61 -6.14 10.64
CA HIS A 58 -18.52 -6.02 11.63
C HIS A 58 -17.58 -7.22 11.64
N ARG A 59 -18.10 -8.44 11.65
CA ARG A 59 -17.25 -9.64 11.66
C ARG A 59 -16.42 -9.75 10.39
N GLU A 60 -17.04 -9.47 9.24
CA GLU A 60 -16.40 -9.56 7.93
C GLU A 60 -15.39 -8.43 7.68
N THR A 61 -15.67 -7.20 8.13
CA THR A 61 -14.72 -6.09 8.06
C THR A 61 -13.55 -6.31 9.01
N ASP A 62 -13.80 -6.81 10.22
CA ASP A 62 -12.74 -7.18 11.19
C ASP A 62 -11.81 -8.24 10.61
N ALA A 63 -12.35 -9.32 10.05
CA ALA A 63 -11.55 -10.37 9.42
C ALA A 63 -10.78 -9.86 8.19
N THR A 64 -11.41 -9.06 7.33
CA THR A 64 -10.79 -8.54 6.10
C THR A 64 -9.71 -7.51 6.42
N ALA A 65 -9.98 -6.57 7.32
CA ALA A 65 -9.00 -5.56 7.74
C ALA A 65 -7.80 -6.20 8.46
N LEU A 66 -8.03 -7.23 9.28
CA LEU A 66 -6.96 -7.99 9.92
C LEU A 66 -6.11 -8.76 8.88
N ALA A 67 -6.75 -9.42 7.90
CA ALA A 67 -6.04 -10.12 6.83
C ALA A 67 -5.17 -9.17 5.99
N ILE A 68 -5.70 -7.99 5.67
CA ILE A 68 -4.95 -6.94 4.96
C ILE A 68 -3.78 -6.45 5.82
N ALA A 69 -4.04 -6.09 7.08
CA ALA A 69 -3.03 -5.54 7.96
C ALA A 69 -1.92 -6.54 8.32
N SER A 70 -2.24 -7.84 8.34
CA SER A 70 -1.30 -8.93 8.63
C SER A 70 -0.55 -9.47 7.42
N SER A 71 -0.87 -9.05 6.21
CA SER A 71 -0.11 -9.46 5.01
C SER A 71 1.17 -8.65 4.86
N ASP A 72 2.25 -9.28 4.40
CA ASP A 72 3.53 -8.61 4.08
C ASP A 72 3.49 -7.89 2.73
N SER A 73 2.58 -8.30 1.86
CA SER A 73 2.28 -7.67 0.57
C SER A 73 0.77 -7.79 0.31
N PRO A 74 -0.07 -7.02 1.02
CA PRO A 74 -1.51 -7.09 0.85
C PRO A 74 -1.90 -6.75 -0.59
N ASN A 75 -2.88 -7.49 -1.11
CA ASN A 75 -3.67 -7.07 -2.25
C ASN A 75 -5.04 -6.65 -1.71
N GLU A 76 -5.16 -5.38 -1.34
CA GLU A 76 -6.37 -4.83 -0.73
C GLU A 76 -7.57 -5.00 -1.65
N ALA A 77 -7.40 -4.75 -2.95
CA ALA A 77 -8.45 -4.87 -3.95
C ALA A 77 -9.04 -6.28 -4.00
N LEU A 78 -8.19 -7.31 -4.01
CA LEU A 78 -8.63 -8.71 -4.00
C LEU A 78 -9.35 -9.07 -2.69
N SER A 79 -8.83 -8.62 -1.56
CA SER A 79 -9.40 -8.88 -0.23
C SER A 79 -10.78 -8.22 -0.07
N ILE A 80 -10.92 -6.98 -0.53
CA ILE A 80 -12.17 -6.24 -0.56
C ILE A 80 -13.16 -6.86 -1.55
N ALA A 81 -12.71 -7.34 -2.71
CA ALA A 81 -13.56 -8.05 -3.66
C ALA A 81 -14.14 -9.33 -3.05
N ALA A 82 -13.31 -10.12 -2.34
CA ALA A 82 -13.76 -11.31 -1.62
C ALA A 82 -14.76 -10.99 -0.50
N PHE A 83 -14.53 -9.90 0.26
CA PHE A 83 -15.48 -9.38 1.24
C PHE A 83 -16.83 -9.07 0.60
N LYS A 84 -16.85 -8.27 -0.48
CA LYS A 84 -18.09 -7.91 -1.21
C LYS A 84 -18.82 -9.16 -1.68
N ALA A 85 -18.10 -10.15 -2.23
CA ALA A 85 -18.70 -11.39 -2.68
C ALA A 85 -19.41 -12.15 -1.54
N ARG A 86 -18.80 -12.23 -0.34
CA ARG A 86 -19.42 -12.90 0.82
C ARG A 86 -20.69 -12.18 1.29
N VAL A 87 -20.65 -10.85 1.37
CA VAL A 87 -21.81 -10.04 1.77
C VAL A 87 -22.94 -10.17 0.73
N THR A 88 -22.63 -10.04 -0.56
CA THR A 88 -23.62 -10.18 -1.64
C THR A 88 -24.20 -11.59 -1.72
N THR A 89 -23.40 -12.63 -1.50
CA THR A 89 -23.90 -14.02 -1.48
C THR A 89 -24.91 -14.23 -0.34
N ARG A 90 -24.62 -13.68 0.85
CA ARG A 90 -25.46 -13.86 2.04
C ARG A 90 -26.75 -13.02 2.01
N TYR A 91 -26.68 -11.79 1.52
CA TYR A 91 -27.78 -10.80 1.62
C TYR A 91 -28.32 -10.31 0.28
N GLY A 92 -27.54 -10.34 -0.79
CA GLY A 92 -27.93 -9.84 -2.12
C GLY A 92 -28.45 -10.91 -3.09
N GLY A 93 -28.10 -12.19 -2.88
CA GLY A 93 -28.54 -13.32 -3.70
C GLY A 93 -30.03 -13.65 -3.54
N ALA A 94 -30.36 -14.89 -3.13
CA ALA A 94 -31.76 -15.35 -3.01
C ALA A 94 -32.63 -14.50 -2.07
N SER A 95 -32.01 -13.78 -1.14
CA SER A 95 -32.71 -12.89 -0.20
C SER A 95 -33.11 -11.54 -0.80
N GLY A 96 -32.39 -11.03 -1.82
CA GLY A 96 -32.65 -9.71 -2.43
C GLY A 96 -32.71 -8.53 -1.45
N LEU A 97 -32.16 -8.70 -0.24
CA LEU A 97 -32.29 -7.75 0.86
C LEU A 97 -31.37 -6.54 0.70
N ILE A 98 -30.25 -6.69 0.00
CA ILE A 98 -29.35 -5.59 -0.38
C ILE A 98 -29.12 -5.63 -1.88
N SER A 99 -28.96 -4.45 -2.51
CA SER A 99 -28.64 -4.34 -3.94
C SER A 99 -27.15 -4.12 -4.23
N GLN A 100 -26.43 -3.52 -3.27
CA GLN A 100 -25.01 -3.21 -3.41
C GLN A 100 -24.34 -3.06 -2.04
N VAL A 101 -23.01 -3.21 -2.03
CA VAL A 101 -22.14 -2.98 -0.88
C VAL A 101 -21.03 -2.02 -1.31
N GLY A 102 -21.00 -0.84 -0.71
CA GLY A 102 -19.89 0.09 -0.87
C GLY A 102 -18.81 -0.15 0.18
N THR A 103 -17.57 0.15 -0.21
CA THR A 103 -16.40 0.06 0.66
C THR A 103 -15.52 1.28 0.47
N ALA A 104 -14.93 1.77 1.54
CA ALA A 104 -13.88 2.78 1.52
C ALA A 104 -12.77 2.33 2.46
N ASP A 105 -11.53 2.35 1.99
CA ASP A 105 -10.38 1.94 2.79
C ASP A 105 -9.18 2.88 2.62
N GLN A 106 -8.36 2.93 3.66
CA GLN A 106 -7.17 3.77 3.68
C GLN A 106 -6.13 3.28 4.68
N TRP A 107 -4.87 3.48 4.32
CA TRP A 107 -3.74 3.42 5.24
C TRP A 107 -3.42 4.81 5.77
N THR A 108 -3.31 4.93 7.10
CA THR A 108 -2.87 6.16 7.78
C THR A 108 -1.51 5.90 8.42
N ALA A 109 -0.52 6.73 8.06
CA ALA A 109 0.85 6.67 8.61
C ALA A 109 1.48 5.26 8.58
N GLY A 110 1.15 4.44 7.57
CA GLY A 110 1.68 3.07 7.36
C GLY A 110 1.38 2.02 8.44
N SER A 111 0.68 2.41 9.51
CA SER A 111 0.52 1.63 10.74
C SER A 111 -0.95 1.45 11.15
N ILE A 112 -1.88 2.21 10.57
CA ILE A 112 -3.31 2.04 10.80
C ILE A 112 -3.99 1.79 9.46
N TYR A 113 -4.66 0.65 9.32
CA TYR A 113 -5.54 0.36 8.19
C TYR A 113 -6.99 0.57 8.61
N THR A 114 -7.75 1.34 7.86
CA THR A 114 -9.18 1.60 8.12
C THR A 114 -10.01 1.06 6.96
N LEU A 115 -11.03 0.28 7.26
CA LEU A 115 -12.01 -0.24 6.30
C LEU A 115 -13.42 0.15 6.75
N THR A 116 -14.15 0.85 5.89
CA THR A 116 -15.56 1.19 6.07
C THR A 116 -16.40 0.44 5.06
N ALA A 117 -17.43 -0.27 5.53
CA ALA A 117 -18.42 -0.94 4.70
C ALA A 117 -19.79 -0.28 4.88
N ASN A 118 -20.48 -0.06 3.76
CA ASN A 118 -21.83 0.48 3.74
C ASN A 118 -22.75 -0.40 2.89
N ALA A 119 -23.97 -0.60 3.36
CA ALA A 119 -25.03 -1.33 2.67
C ALA A 119 -26.40 -0.77 3.08
N SER A 120 -27.40 -0.90 2.22
CA SER A 120 -28.78 -0.52 2.52
C SER A 120 -29.68 -1.74 2.42
N ILE A 121 -30.36 -2.07 3.52
CA ILE A 121 -31.29 -3.21 3.56
C ILE A 121 -32.70 -2.76 3.20
N ALA A 122 -33.37 -3.47 2.31
CA ALA A 122 -34.74 -3.20 1.92
C ALA A 122 -35.71 -3.40 3.09
N THR A 123 -36.63 -2.46 3.28
CA THR A 123 -37.71 -2.59 4.27
C THR A 123 -38.83 -3.47 3.73
N THR A 124 -39.54 -4.12 4.64
CA THR A 124 -40.64 -5.03 4.31
C THR A 124 -41.99 -4.39 4.63
N LEU A 125 -42.60 -4.76 5.76
CA LEU A 125 -43.94 -4.32 6.15
C LEU A 125 -43.95 -2.89 6.71
N SER A 126 -42.80 -2.35 7.14
CA SER A 126 -42.71 -0.99 7.66
C SER A 126 -43.02 0.07 6.59
N VAL A 127 -42.88 -0.25 5.30
CA VAL A 127 -43.22 0.63 4.17
C VAL A 127 -44.70 1.02 4.12
N VAL A 128 -45.56 0.28 4.82
CA VAL A 128 -47.01 0.57 4.94
C VAL A 128 -47.25 1.81 5.81
N LEU A 129 -46.30 2.20 6.67
CA LEU A 129 -46.38 3.43 7.46
C LEU A 129 -46.06 4.65 6.58
N PRO A 130 -46.93 5.67 6.55
CA PRO A 130 -46.67 6.90 5.81
C PRO A 130 -45.35 7.55 6.24
N GLY A 131 -44.48 7.84 5.26
CA GLY A 131 -43.20 8.50 5.49
C GLY A 131 -42.03 7.58 5.90
N TYR A 132 -42.25 6.26 6.05
CA TYR A 132 -41.16 5.34 6.38
C TYR A 132 -40.29 5.04 5.15
N PRO A 133 -38.94 5.02 5.27
CA PRO A 133 -38.07 4.80 4.12
C PRO A 133 -38.16 3.36 3.59
N ARG A 134 -37.89 3.19 2.29
CA ARG A 134 -37.86 1.88 1.62
C ARG A 134 -36.60 1.06 1.91
N THR A 135 -35.63 1.67 2.56
CA THR A 135 -34.35 1.04 2.90
C THR A 135 -33.80 1.61 4.20
N ILE A 136 -33.09 0.79 4.97
CA ILE A 136 -32.37 1.20 6.17
C ILE A 136 -30.86 1.15 5.87
N PRO A 137 -30.13 2.28 5.96
CA PRO A 137 -28.68 2.29 5.76
C PRO A 137 -27.96 1.67 6.97
N VAL A 138 -26.96 0.85 6.68
CA VAL A 138 -26.06 0.24 7.66
C VAL A 138 -24.62 0.59 7.27
N SER A 139 -23.89 1.20 8.20
CA SER A 139 -22.48 1.54 8.03
C SER A 139 -21.64 1.05 9.19
N VAL A 140 -20.51 0.43 8.88
CA VAL A 140 -19.56 -0.15 9.83
C VAL A 140 -18.16 0.29 9.44
N THR A 141 -17.37 0.74 10.42
CA THR A 141 -15.95 1.05 10.26
C THR A 141 -15.12 0.20 11.21
N THR A 142 -14.07 -0.40 10.69
CA THR A 142 -13.05 -1.13 11.42
C THR A 142 -11.71 -0.46 11.18
N ALA A 143 -10.97 -0.14 12.23
CA ALA A 143 -9.57 0.26 12.13
C ALA A 143 -8.67 -0.78 12.81
N VAL A 144 -7.54 -1.06 12.18
CA VAL A 144 -6.56 -2.05 12.64
C VAL A 144 -5.23 -1.34 12.75
N LYS A 145 -4.71 -1.25 13.96
CA LYS A 145 -3.36 -0.76 14.23
C LYS A 145 -2.41 -1.95 14.20
N ARG A 146 -1.33 -1.83 13.44
CA ARG A 146 -0.21 -2.76 13.43
C ARG A 146 1.08 -2.02 13.79
N LYS A 147 1.99 -2.70 14.47
CA LYS A 147 3.39 -2.28 14.46
C LYS A 147 3.93 -2.47 13.02
N PRO A 148 4.57 -1.46 12.40
CA PRO A 148 5.16 -1.64 11.08
C PRO A 148 6.19 -2.78 11.10
N PRO A 149 6.31 -3.57 10.02
CA PRO A 149 7.31 -4.61 9.95
C PRO A 149 8.71 -4.02 10.12
N VAL A 150 9.54 -4.71 10.90
CA VAL A 150 10.98 -4.44 10.95
C VAL A 150 11.61 -5.16 9.76
N TRP A 151 12.05 -4.39 8.77
CA TRP A 151 12.82 -4.93 7.65
C TRP A 151 14.26 -5.07 8.10
N ALA A 152 14.77 -6.29 8.06
CA ALA A 152 16.20 -6.49 8.20
C ALA A 152 16.84 -6.49 6.81
N TRP A 153 17.78 -5.58 6.64
CA TRP A 153 18.49 -5.37 5.39
C TRP A 153 19.62 -6.40 5.33
N SER A 154 19.39 -7.50 4.61
CA SER A 154 20.47 -8.41 4.22
C SER A 154 21.44 -7.68 3.30
N LEU A 155 22.72 -8.05 3.35
CA LEU A 155 23.75 -7.54 2.44
C LEU A 155 23.30 -7.79 0.99
N PRO A 156 23.14 -6.75 0.16
CA PRO A 156 22.88 -6.99 -1.24
C PRO A 156 24.09 -7.59 -1.94
N THR A 157 23.83 -8.46 -2.92
CA THR A 157 24.86 -8.81 -3.91
C THR A 157 24.94 -7.66 -4.91
N VAL A 158 26.12 -7.04 -4.99
CA VAL A 158 26.42 -5.98 -5.96
C VAL A 158 27.09 -6.60 -7.18
N ARG A 159 26.60 -6.28 -8.37
CA ARG A 159 27.28 -6.58 -9.63
C ARG A 159 27.56 -5.29 -10.38
N ASP A 160 28.83 -5.09 -10.71
CA ASP A 160 29.26 -3.98 -11.55
C ASP A 160 28.86 -4.22 -13.01
N MET A 161 28.50 -3.14 -13.69
CA MET A 161 28.30 -3.14 -15.14
C MET A 161 29.32 -2.20 -15.80
N SER A 162 29.35 -2.18 -17.13
CA SER A 162 30.21 -1.24 -17.87
C SER A 162 29.95 0.22 -17.45
N TYR A 163 30.98 1.06 -17.53
CA TYR A 163 30.96 2.47 -17.12
C TYR A 163 31.53 3.36 -18.22
N GLU A 164 31.00 4.57 -18.40
CA GLU A 164 31.44 5.52 -19.44
C GLU A 164 31.81 6.94 -18.95
N ALA A 165 32.28 7.10 -17.71
CA ALA A 165 32.68 8.44 -17.25
C ALA A 165 34.17 8.77 -17.50
N GLY A 166 34.48 10.03 -17.84
CA GLY A 166 35.85 10.56 -17.83
C GLY A 166 36.40 10.88 -16.42
N ASP A 167 35.50 11.08 -15.47
CA ASP A 167 35.79 11.40 -14.07
C ASP A 167 35.85 10.14 -13.19
N TYR A 168 36.33 10.25 -11.96
CA TYR A 168 36.29 9.14 -11.01
C TYR A 168 34.92 9.11 -10.31
N ASN A 169 34.22 7.99 -10.41
CA ASN A 169 32.93 7.74 -9.78
C ASN A 169 33.03 6.56 -8.83
N ARG A 170 32.58 6.74 -7.59
CA ARG A 170 32.50 5.71 -6.56
C ARG A 170 31.10 5.66 -5.99
N ILE A 171 30.50 4.47 -5.96
CA ILE A 171 29.27 4.20 -5.22
C ILE A 171 29.62 3.67 -3.84
N SER A 172 29.05 4.30 -2.83
CA SER A 172 29.11 3.85 -1.44
C SER A 172 27.71 3.62 -0.89
N VAL A 173 27.58 2.71 0.07
CA VAL A 173 26.33 2.43 0.77
C VAL A 173 26.35 2.99 2.18
N TYR A 174 25.19 3.43 2.67
CA TYR A 174 24.99 3.90 4.04
C TYR A 174 23.55 3.60 4.48
N CYS A 175 23.28 3.73 5.77
CA CYS A 175 21.93 3.56 6.33
C CYS A 175 21.23 4.91 6.47
N TYR A 176 19.97 4.98 6.07
CA TYR A 176 19.15 6.19 6.07
C TYR A 176 17.89 6.02 6.91
N ASP A 177 17.59 6.99 7.77
CA ASP A 177 16.36 7.05 8.59
C ASP A 177 15.50 8.26 8.19
N GLU A 178 14.37 8.01 7.53
CA GLU A 178 13.48 9.09 7.09
C GLU A 178 12.92 9.91 8.26
N SER A 179 12.69 9.29 9.42
CA SER A 179 12.16 10.00 10.59
C SER A 179 13.11 11.10 11.09
N LYS A 180 14.40 10.99 10.73
CA LYS A 180 15.47 11.91 11.09
C LYS A 180 15.85 12.88 9.97
N LYS A 181 15.10 12.94 8.85
CA LYS A 181 15.45 13.77 7.67
C LYS A 181 15.65 15.27 7.95
N ASN A 182 15.03 15.78 9.01
CA ASN A 182 15.14 17.19 9.43
C ASN A 182 16.28 17.44 10.42
N GLN A 183 17.04 16.41 10.82
CA GLN A 183 18.22 16.57 11.66
C GLN A 183 19.42 17.06 10.83
N SER A 184 20.50 17.46 11.50
CA SER A 184 21.70 18.03 10.85
C SER A 184 22.34 17.07 9.83
N ASN A 185 22.35 15.77 10.12
CA ASN A 185 22.84 14.73 9.21
C ASN A 185 21.80 14.29 8.17
N LYS A 186 20.61 14.91 8.16
CA LYS A 186 19.48 14.56 7.29
C LYS A 186 19.06 13.09 7.39
N GLY A 187 19.27 12.45 8.55
CA GLY A 187 18.98 11.02 8.74
C GLY A 187 19.99 10.06 8.10
N ARG A 188 21.11 10.55 7.58
CA ARG A 188 22.16 9.74 6.93
C ARG A 188 23.21 9.29 7.94
N MET A 189 23.42 7.99 8.07
CA MET A 189 24.46 7.39 8.91
C MET A 189 25.78 7.32 8.15
N LEU A 190 26.37 8.49 7.85
CA LEU A 190 27.60 8.56 7.03
C LEU A 190 28.84 8.00 7.72
N ASN A 191 28.78 7.74 9.03
CA ASN A 191 29.81 7.01 9.76
C ASN A 191 29.89 5.52 9.37
N THR A 192 28.86 4.97 8.71
CA THR A 192 28.82 3.58 8.21
C THR A 192 29.02 3.49 6.70
N LEU A 193 29.39 4.61 6.06
CA LEU A 193 29.58 4.72 4.63
C LEU A 193 30.65 3.73 4.14
N THR A 194 30.27 2.82 3.25
CA THR A 194 31.14 1.75 2.73
C THR A 194 31.14 1.77 1.21
N ALA A 195 32.31 1.90 0.58
CA ALA A 195 32.44 1.82 -0.87
C ALA A 195 32.18 0.39 -1.38
N ILE A 196 31.45 0.28 -2.50
CA ILE A 196 31.01 -1.01 -3.07
C ILE A 196 31.31 -1.18 -4.56
N SER A 197 31.60 -0.08 -5.26
CA SER A 197 31.82 -0.06 -6.69
C SER A 197 32.51 1.24 -7.07
N ASP A 198 33.42 1.20 -8.04
CA ASP A 198 33.96 2.39 -8.69
C ASP A 198 34.33 2.12 -10.15
N ASN A 199 34.56 3.19 -10.90
CA ASN A 199 35.05 3.12 -12.28
C ASN A 199 36.59 3.24 -12.37
N GLY A 200 37.28 3.07 -11.24
CA GLY A 200 38.74 3.11 -11.09
C GLY A 200 39.40 1.73 -11.01
N GLY A 201 38.59 0.66 -10.93
CA GLY A 201 39.05 -0.73 -10.93
C GLY A 201 39.40 -1.28 -9.53
N THR A 202 38.88 -0.67 -8.46
CA THR A 202 39.09 -1.17 -7.10
C THR A 202 38.30 -2.46 -6.87
N ASP A 203 38.92 -3.46 -6.24
CA ASP A 203 38.26 -4.71 -5.84
C ASP A 203 37.50 -4.54 -4.51
N TYR A 204 36.18 -4.51 -4.58
CA TYR A 204 35.28 -4.43 -3.42
C TYR A 204 34.71 -5.78 -2.98
N SER A 205 35.22 -6.92 -3.48
CA SER A 205 34.71 -8.27 -3.15
C SER A 205 34.71 -8.59 -1.64
N LYS A 206 35.52 -7.89 -0.84
CA LYS A 206 35.61 -8.03 0.62
C LYS A 206 34.96 -6.88 1.41
N ALA A 207 34.28 -5.96 0.74
CA ALA A 207 33.60 -4.84 1.38
C ALA A 207 32.54 -5.36 2.37
N LYS A 208 32.57 -4.85 3.60
CA LYS A 208 31.59 -5.19 4.64
C LYS A 208 30.50 -4.15 4.65
N LEU A 209 29.37 -4.44 4.01
CA LEU A 209 28.26 -3.46 3.96
C LEU A 209 27.68 -3.27 5.36
N PRO A 210 27.13 -2.07 5.64
CA PRO A 210 26.53 -1.79 6.93
C PRO A 210 25.24 -2.59 7.11
N VAL A 211 24.98 -2.98 8.37
CA VAL A 211 23.69 -3.54 8.78
C VAL A 211 22.84 -2.39 9.30
N CYS A 212 21.76 -2.08 8.58
CA CYS A 212 20.88 -0.98 8.95
C CYS A 212 19.96 -1.39 10.10
N ALA A 213 19.78 -0.46 11.04
CA ALA A 213 18.94 -0.67 12.21
C ALA A 213 17.44 -0.63 11.85
N ASP A 214 16.59 -0.97 12.81
CA ASP A 214 15.14 -0.92 12.67
C ASP A 214 14.67 0.48 12.21
N GLY A 215 13.94 0.52 11.09
CA GLY A 215 13.43 1.77 10.50
C GLY A 215 14.42 2.50 9.61
N GLU A 216 15.67 2.07 9.55
CA GLU A 216 16.63 2.55 8.57
C GLU A 216 16.48 1.81 7.25
N THR A 217 17.00 2.36 6.16
CA THR A 217 16.98 1.79 4.80
C THR A 217 18.35 1.92 4.17
N LEU A 218 18.80 0.85 3.48
CA LEU A 218 20.05 0.90 2.72
C LEU A 218 19.92 1.91 1.58
N SER A 219 20.89 2.81 1.50
CA SER A 219 20.92 3.97 0.63
C SER A 219 22.31 4.13 -0.01
N TYR A 220 22.40 4.87 -1.11
CA TYR A 220 23.60 4.97 -1.93
C TYR A 220 24.11 6.41 -2.00
N GLN A 221 25.42 6.57 -1.94
CA GLN A 221 26.11 7.81 -2.27
C GLN A 221 26.88 7.60 -3.57
N LEU A 222 26.67 8.49 -4.54
CA LEU A 222 27.58 8.69 -5.66
C LEU A 222 28.57 9.80 -5.28
N ARG A 223 29.85 9.45 -5.28
CA ARG A 223 30.96 10.41 -5.24
C ARG A 223 31.56 10.51 -6.64
N ASN A 224 31.48 11.70 -7.22
CA ASN A 224 32.19 12.06 -8.44
C ASN A 224 33.39 12.95 -8.09
N VAL A 225 34.54 12.69 -8.69
CA VAL A 225 35.76 13.49 -8.54
C VAL A 225 36.27 13.89 -9.91
N ARG A 226 36.25 15.19 -10.16
CA ARG A 226 36.47 15.76 -11.49
C ARG A 226 37.88 15.48 -12.00
N ASN A 227 37.98 15.00 -13.24
CA ASN A 227 39.21 14.70 -13.97
C ASN A 227 40.18 13.77 -13.21
N ALA A 228 39.65 12.90 -12.33
CA ALA A 228 40.48 12.12 -11.42
C ALA A 228 40.50 10.61 -11.72
N ARG A 229 39.81 10.13 -12.77
CA ARG A 229 39.65 8.69 -13.07
C ARG A 229 40.96 7.91 -13.05
N THR A 230 41.98 8.43 -13.73
CA THR A 230 43.30 7.78 -13.86
C THR A 230 44.31 8.22 -12.81
N THR A 231 43.91 9.04 -11.82
CA THR A 231 44.81 9.58 -10.79
C THR A 231 44.29 9.24 -9.39
N PRO A 232 44.57 8.01 -8.88
CA PRO A 232 44.06 7.55 -7.57
C PRO A 232 44.40 8.46 -6.39
N ALA A 233 45.54 9.15 -6.44
CA ALA A 233 45.95 10.10 -5.41
C ALA A 233 44.99 11.29 -5.23
N ASN A 234 44.09 11.54 -6.20
CA ASN A 234 43.11 12.62 -6.15
C ASN A 234 41.72 12.17 -5.67
N TRP A 235 41.43 10.87 -5.63
CA TRP A 235 40.07 10.35 -5.37
C TRP A 235 39.50 10.81 -4.02
N ASP A 236 40.34 10.90 -2.99
CA ASP A 236 39.93 11.33 -1.65
C ASP A 236 40.61 12.65 -1.21
N LYS A 237 41.30 13.34 -2.12
CA LYS A 237 42.05 14.55 -1.79
C LYS A 237 41.07 15.72 -1.57
N PRO A 238 41.02 16.38 -0.40
CA PRO A 238 40.04 17.44 -0.13
C PRO A 238 40.10 18.65 -1.08
N SER A 239 41.26 18.88 -1.71
CA SER A 239 41.45 19.97 -2.67
C SER A 239 40.96 19.62 -4.09
N ALA A 240 40.62 18.36 -4.37
CA ALA A 240 40.00 17.99 -5.64
C ALA A 240 38.56 18.48 -5.67
N GLU A 241 37.99 18.56 -6.87
CA GLU A 241 36.61 18.97 -7.06
C GLU A 241 35.70 17.74 -6.92
N HIS A 242 34.92 17.72 -5.83
CA HIS A 242 34.03 16.61 -5.48
C HIS A 242 32.57 17.00 -5.66
N TYR A 243 31.79 16.07 -6.20
CA TYR A 243 30.34 16.12 -6.17
C TYR A 243 29.82 14.89 -5.43
N LEU A 244 28.92 15.13 -4.46
CA LEU A 244 28.31 14.08 -3.65
C LEU A 244 26.81 14.10 -3.84
N TYR A 245 26.25 12.96 -4.26
CA TYR A 245 24.83 12.73 -4.41
C TYR A 245 24.39 11.55 -3.55
N TYR A 246 23.24 11.66 -2.93
CA TYR A 246 22.74 10.69 -1.95
C TYR A 246 21.33 10.25 -2.36
N THR A 247 21.08 8.94 -2.43
CA THR A 247 19.72 8.39 -2.48
C THR A 247 19.18 8.30 -1.07
N ASP A 248 18.33 9.22 -0.66
CA ASP A 248 17.59 9.10 0.59
C ASP A 248 16.45 8.11 0.33
N THR A 249 16.75 6.82 0.55
CA THR A 249 15.93 5.71 0.07
C THR A 249 14.87 5.35 1.09
N THR A 250 13.61 5.24 0.69
CA THR A 250 12.49 4.85 1.56
C THR A 250 11.80 3.62 0.98
N ILE A 251 11.20 2.81 1.85
CA ILE A 251 10.40 1.65 1.44
C ILE A 251 8.98 1.78 1.97
N GLU A 252 8.01 1.70 1.08
CA GLU A 252 6.61 1.62 1.46
C GLU A 252 6.34 0.27 2.16
N PRO A 253 5.88 0.24 3.43
CA PRO A 253 5.80 -0.99 4.20
C PRO A 253 4.86 -2.08 3.66
N ASN A 254 3.93 -1.74 2.76
CA ASN A 254 2.95 -2.67 2.19
C ASN A 254 3.30 -3.10 0.76
N SER A 255 3.54 -2.12 -0.11
CA SER A 255 3.83 -2.37 -1.52
C SER A 255 5.28 -2.81 -1.74
N ARG A 256 6.16 -2.65 -0.72
CA ARG A 256 7.61 -2.81 -0.83
C ARG A 256 8.22 -1.97 -1.97
N LYS A 257 7.52 -0.91 -2.36
CA LYS A 257 8.01 0.03 -3.35
C LYS A 257 9.12 0.85 -2.73
N MET A 258 10.30 0.80 -3.35
CA MET A 258 11.44 1.61 -2.95
C MET A 258 11.41 2.93 -3.71
N THR A 259 11.53 4.05 -2.99
CA THR A 259 11.64 5.39 -3.57
C THR A 259 13.01 5.94 -3.23
N ASN A 260 13.75 6.40 -4.25
CA ASN A 260 15.06 7.01 -4.08
C ASN A 260 14.92 8.53 -4.28
N THR A 261 15.06 9.30 -3.21
CA THR A 261 15.08 10.77 -3.31
C THR A 261 16.54 11.22 -3.44
N VAL A 262 16.94 11.66 -4.64
CA VAL A 262 18.33 12.07 -4.87
C VAL A 262 18.52 13.53 -4.49
N THR A 263 19.47 13.79 -3.59
CA THR A 263 19.92 15.16 -3.30
C THR A 263 21.43 15.21 -3.18
N GLY A 264 22.03 16.32 -3.61
CA GLY A 264 23.48 16.45 -3.60
C GLY A 264 23.95 17.69 -4.33
N GLY A 265 25.25 17.73 -4.57
CA GLY A 265 25.89 18.82 -5.29
C GLY A 265 27.39 18.87 -5.00
N ARG A 266 27.98 20.04 -5.19
CA ARG A 266 29.42 20.25 -5.04
C ARG A 266 29.82 20.35 -3.58
N GLU A 267 30.85 19.61 -3.17
CA GLU A 267 31.48 19.72 -1.85
C GLU A 267 32.72 20.60 -1.95
N SER A 268 32.83 21.65 -1.12
CA SER A 268 34.05 22.43 -0.98
C SER A 268 35.07 21.76 -0.05
N ALA A 269 36.33 22.20 -0.11
CA ALA A 269 37.42 21.60 0.68
C ALA A 269 37.21 21.62 2.22
N ASN A 270 36.31 22.46 2.72
CA ASN A 270 35.91 22.53 4.13
C ASN A 270 34.64 21.71 4.46
N GLY A 271 34.12 20.92 3.52
CA GLY A 271 32.93 20.07 3.67
C GLY A 271 31.58 20.77 3.48
N THR A 272 31.57 22.03 3.03
CA THR A 272 30.31 22.74 2.75
C THR A 272 29.72 22.29 1.41
N MET A 273 28.43 21.95 1.41
CA MET A 273 27.71 21.52 0.21
C MET A 273 27.04 22.71 -0.50
N THR A 274 27.31 22.88 -1.79
CA THR A 274 26.51 23.71 -2.70
C THR A 274 25.54 22.80 -3.46
N MET A 275 24.27 22.84 -3.06
CA MET A 275 23.24 21.93 -3.58
C MET A 275 22.92 22.20 -5.05
N THR A 276 22.68 21.13 -5.79
CA THR A 276 22.21 21.15 -7.17
C THR A 276 20.73 20.82 -7.22
N ASP A 277 19.95 21.57 -8.01
CA ASP A 277 18.56 21.21 -8.26
C ASP A 277 18.49 20.03 -9.24
N LEU A 278 17.98 18.91 -8.75
CA LEU A 278 17.83 17.66 -9.51
C LEU A 278 16.38 17.35 -9.86
N SER A 279 15.45 18.26 -9.57
CA SER A 279 14.02 18.05 -9.81
C SER A 279 13.68 18.00 -11.30
N SER A 280 14.37 18.79 -12.11
CA SER A 280 14.20 18.90 -13.57
C SER A 280 15.24 18.10 -14.37
N ALA A 281 16.29 17.63 -13.70
CA ALA A 281 17.43 16.93 -14.31
C ALA A 281 17.87 15.76 -13.41
N PRO A 282 17.05 14.70 -13.29
CA PRO A 282 17.40 13.53 -12.49
C PRO A 282 18.63 12.83 -13.06
N ILE A 283 19.51 12.41 -12.15
CA ILE A 283 20.79 11.73 -12.44
C ILE A 283 20.76 10.23 -12.12
N LEU A 284 19.60 9.70 -11.73
CA LEU A 284 19.45 8.30 -11.34
C LEU A 284 18.32 7.64 -12.12
N GLU A 285 18.65 6.52 -12.75
CA GLU A 285 17.71 5.58 -13.33
C GLU A 285 17.62 4.32 -12.46
N THR A 286 16.39 3.86 -12.22
CA THR A 286 16.12 2.62 -11.49
C THR A 286 15.20 1.69 -12.26
N ILE A 287 15.56 0.42 -12.34
CA ILE A 287 14.79 -0.62 -13.05
C ILE A 287 14.78 -1.89 -12.20
N ILE A 288 13.60 -2.48 -11.99
CA ILE A 288 13.47 -3.76 -11.30
C ILE A 288 13.68 -4.90 -12.31
N CYS A 289 14.65 -5.76 -12.02
CA CYS A 289 14.85 -7.04 -12.67
C CYS A 289 14.09 -8.12 -11.90
N THR A 290 13.22 -8.86 -12.58
CA THR A 290 12.56 -10.02 -11.96
C THR A 290 13.43 -11.27 -11.99
N THR A 291 14.34 -11.35 -12.96
CA THR A 291 15.31 -12.44 -13.13
C THR A 291 16.72 -11.89 -13.38
N ASP A 292 17.73 -12.76 -13.30
CA ASP A 292 19.09 -12.39 -13.69
C ASP A 292 19.23 -12.09 -15.19
N VAL A 293 18.36 -12.64 -16.03
CA VAL A 293 18.34 -12.34 -17.48
C VAL A 293 17.88 -10.91 -17.71
N ASP A 294 16.84 -10.46 -16.99
CA ASP A 294 16.35 -9.08 -17.06
C ASP A 294 17.47 -8.09 -16.76
N CYS A 295 18.35 -8.44 -15.82
CA CYS A 295 19.46 -7.63 -15.35
C CYS A 295 20.68 -7.60 -16.30
N LYS A 296 20.46 -7.82 -17.59
CA LYS A 296 21.43 -7.62 -18.68
C LYS A 296 20.98 -6.48 -19.58
N SER A 297 21.91 -5.91 -20.34
CA SER A 297 21.57 -4.94 -21.39
C SER A 297 20.72 -5.58 -22.49
N ARG A 298 19.92 -4.78 -23.19
CA ARG A 298 19.03 -5.24 -24.27
C ARG A 298 19.76 -6.01 -25.37
N ASN A 299 20.97 -5.59 -25.73
CA ASN A 299 21.82 -6.29 -26.70
C ASN A 299 22.32 -7.66 -26.23
N GLN A 300 22.21 -7.96 -24.93
CA GLN A 300 22.53 -9.24 -24.30
C GLN A 300 21.27 -10.05 -23.93
N GLY A 301 20.10 -9.63 -24.40
CA GLY A 301 18.81 -10.30 -24.18
C GLY A 301 18.11 -9.92 -22.87
N GLY A 302 18.58 -8.91 -22.14
CA GLY A 302 17.90 -8.39 -20.95
C GLY A 302 17.03 -7.16 -21.23
N ILE A 303 16.67 -6.42 -20.18
CA ILE A 303 15.79 -5.24 -20.27
C ILE A 303 16.49 -3.92 -19.96
N LEU A 304 17.75 -3.97 -19.50
CA LEU A 304 18.50 -2.77 -19.14
C LEU A 304 18.93 -2.00 -20.39
N PRO A 305 19.10 -0.67 -20.30
CA PRO A 305 19.67 0.12 -21.38
C PRO A 305 21.02 -0.42 -21.85
N ASN A 306 21.33 -0.19 -23.13
CA ASN A 306 22.65 -0.51 -23.67
C ASN A 306 23.66 0.57 -23.23
N ASN A 307 24.95 0.29 -23.41
CA ASN A 307 25.97 1.33 -23.25
C ASN A 307 25.81 2.42 -24.32
N ASN A 308 26.16 3.67 -24.00
CA ASN A 308 26.16 4.84 -24.90
C ASN A 308 24.78 5.17 -25.50
N GLU A 309 23.69 4.77 -24.84
CA GLU A 309 22.34 5.07 -25.34
C GLU A 309 21.90 6.45 -24.86
N THR A 310 22.28 7.49 -25.60
CA THR A 310 22.13 8.90 -25.22
C THR A 310 20.71 9.45 -25.38
N GLY A 311 20.45 10.59 -24.75
CA GLY A 311 19.21 11.37 -24.88
C GLY A 311 18.00 10.76 -24.16
N ARG A 312 18.20 9.81 -23.26
CA ARG A 312 17.10 9.07 -22.63
C ARG A 312 16.42 9.87 -21.53
N THR A 313 15.16 9.52 -21.28
CA THR A 313 14.48 9.87 -20.04
C THR A 313 14.68 8.70 -19.06
N PRO A 314 15.23 8.95 -17.86
CA PRO A 314 15.51 7.87 -16.93
C PRO A 314 14.21 7.28 -16.43
N LYS A 315 14.19 5.96 -16.30
CA LYS A 315 13.09 5.25 -15.65
C LYS A 315 13.22 5.34 -14.13
N THR A 316 12.08 5.41 -13.46
CA THR A 316 11.99 5.22 -12.00
C THR A 316 11.21 3.94 -11.74
N ALA A 317 11.80 3.03 -10.98
CA ALA A 317 11.13 1.80 -10.58
C ALA A 317 9.88 2.11 -9.76
N THR A 318 8.73 1.59 -10.19
CA THR A 318 7.43 1.77 -9.50
C THR A 318 6.92 0.50 -8.83
N GLY A 319 7.54 -0.66 -9.12
CA GLY A 319 7.15 -1.95 -8.57
C GLY A 319 7.76 -2.26 -7.20
N ALA A 320 7.34 -3.38 -6.62
CA ALA A 320 7.89 -3.93 -5.38
C ALA A 320 9.32 -4.45 -5.59
N CYS A 321 10.28 -4.01 -4.76
CA CYS A 321 11.60 -4.64 -4.65
C CYS A 321 11.46 -5.90 -3.77
N ALA A 322 10.93 -6.96 -4.38
CA ALA A 322 10.56 -8.20 -3.70
C ALA A 322 11.74 -9.17 -3.55
N ASP A 323 11.58 -10.15 -2.66
CA ASP A 323 12.58 -11.22 -2.44
C ASP A 323 12.89 -11.92 -3.77
N GLY A 324 14.18 -12.17 -4.02
CA GLY A 324 14.67 -12.79 -5.25
C GLY A 324 14.73 -11.88 -6.48
N LYS A 325 14.23 -10.64 -6.40
CA LYS A 325 14.41 -9.62 -7.44
C LYS A 325 15.69 -8.80 -7.21
N SER A 326 16.09 -8.05 -8.23
CA SER A 326 17.18 -7.08 -8.14
C SER A 326 16.74 -5.72 -8.65
N MET A 327 17.39 -4.67 -8.14
CA MET A 327 17.26 -3.30 -8.61
C MET A 327 18.54 -2.91 -9.34
N TYR A 328 18.38 -2.46 -10.58
CA TYR A 328 19.41 -1.77 -11.33
C TYR A 328 19.44 -0.30 -10.94
N TYR A 329 20.63 0.25 -10.78
CA TYR A 329 20.90 1.67 -10.58
C TYR A 329 21.87 2.14 -11.67
N GLY A 330 21.40 3.02 -12.56
CA GLY A 330 22.23 3.71 -13.54
C GLY A 330 22.36 5.18 -13.19
N TRP A 331 23.59 5.67 -13.14
CA TRP A 331 23.89 7.02 -12.67
C TRP A 331 24.48 7.87 -13.79
N GLU A 332 24.14 9.15 -13.74
CA GLU A 332 24.90 10.24 -14.34
C GLU A 332 25.74 10.88 -13.24
N ASP A 333 26.98 11.24 -13.56
CA ASP A 333 27.88 11.94 -12.67
C ASP A 333 27.65 13.46 -12.64
N ARG A 334 26.85 13.94 -13.60
CA ARG A 334 26.41 15.33 -13.73
C ARG A 334 24.92 15.43 -14.08
N PRO A 335 24.23 16.47 -13.58
CA PRO A 335 22.89 16.76 -14.03
C PRO A 335 22.88 17.02 -15.55
N PRO A 336 21.94 16.43 -16.29
CA PRO A 336 21.78 16.73 -17.70
C PRO A 336 21.32 18.18 -17.87
N THR A 337 22.19 19.02 -18.43
CA THR A 337 21.88 20.42 -18.75
C THR A 337 21.72 20.60 -20.27
N PRO A 338 20.85 21.53 -20.73
CA PRO A 338 20.73 21.86 -22.15
C PRO A 338 22.03 22.34 -22.82
N SER A 339 23.03 22.76 -22.03
CA SER A 339 24.30 23.30 -22.48
C SER A 339 25.49 22.32 -22.42
N GLY A 340 25.23 21.01 -22.28
CA GLY A 340 26.25 19.97 -22.49
C GLY A 340 26.93 19.46 -21.21
N GLY A 341 26.15 19.16 -20.16
CA GLY A 341 26.66 18.58 -18.92
C GLY A 341 26.71 17.05 -18.89
N SER A 342 25.71 16.39 -19.49
CA SER A 342 25.51 14.94 -19.51
C SER A 342 24.75 14.58 -20.78
N ASP A 343 25.08 13.46 -21.40
CA ASP A 343 24.46 12.94 -22.63
C ASP A 343 23.25 12.04 -22.37
N ARG A 344 22.85 11.88 -21.09
CA ARG A 344 21.60 11.24 -20.66
C ARG A 344 21.53 9.76 -21.02
N ASP A 345 22.64 9.04 -20.91
CA ASP A 345 22.70 7.60 -21.09
C ASP A 345 22.73 6.80 -19.77
N TYR A 346 22.86 7.49 -18.63
CA TYR A 346 22.84 6.96 -17.26
C TYR A 346 23.79 5.77 -17.06
N ASP A 347 24.94 5.79 -17.74
CA ASP A 347 25.93 4.72 -17.66
C ASP A 347 27.34 5.14 -17.20
N ASP A 348 27.50 6.35 -16.67
CA ASP A 348 28.72 6.82 -16.01
C ASP A 348 29.20 5.88 -14.89
N ILE A 349 28.25 5.31 -14.15
CA ILE A 349 28.46 4.15 -13.27
C ILE A 349 27.14 3.39 -13.07
N ARG A 350 27.23 2.06 -13.08
CA ARG A 350 26.07 1.18 -13.03
C ARG A 350 26.30 0.01 -12.11
N ILE A 351 25.30 -0.24 -11.26
CA ILE A 351 25.28 -1.39 -10.37
C ILE A 351 23.94 -2.10 -10.42
N VAL A 352 23.98 -3.41 -10.23
CA VAL A 352 22.80 -4.22 -9.92
C VAL A 352 22.92 -4.68 -8.48
N VAL A 353 21.85 -4.48 -7.73
CA VAL A 353 21.77 -4.77 -6.29
C VAL A 353 20.58 -5.68 -6.05
N SER A 354 20.78 -6.82 -5.39
CA SER A 354 19.65 -7.66 -4.96
C SER A 354 18.72 -6.93 -3.98
N CYS A 355 17.40 -7.09 -4.14
CA CYS A 355 16.41 -6.53 -3.22
C CYS A 355 16.57 -7.10 -1.80
N PRO A 356 16.24 -6.34 -0.75
CA PRO A 356 16.32 -6.81 0.64
C PRO A 356 15.37 -8.00 0.87
N THR A 357 15.83 -8.99 1.65
CA THR A 357 15.02 -10.16 2.05
C THR A 357 14.36 -9.93 3.40
N LEU A 358 13.12 -10.40 3.57
CA LEU A 358 12.43 -10.32 4.87
C LEU A 358 13.07 -11.29 5.88
N GLN A 359 13.81 -10.76 6.86
CA GLN A 359 14.55 -11.60 7.82
C GLN A 359 13.70 -12.09 9.00
N ARG A 360 12.78 -11.25 9.52
CA ARG A 360 11.82 -11.64 10.55
C ARG A 360 10.66 -10.66 10.63
N ILE A 361 9.44 -11.18 10.64
CA ILE A 361 8.28 -10.40 11.07
C ILE A 361 8.47 -10.16 12.56
N ALA A 362 8.86 -8.95 13.00
CA ALA A 362 8.67 -8.59 14.41
C ALA A 362 7.21 -8.90 14.75
N ASP A 363 6.99 -9.75 15.77
CA ASP A 363 5.68 -10.34 16.07
C ASP A 363 4.59 -9.31 15.83
N LYS A 364 3.75 -9.60 14.82
CA LYS A 364 2.70 -8.71 14.32
C LYS A 364 1.74 -8.42 15.48
N GLU A 365 2.06 -7.41 16.29
CA GLU A 365 1.13 -6.83 17.25
C GLU A 365 0.08 -6.10 16.43
N ILE A 366 -0.97 -6.83 16.08
CA ILE A 366 -2.10 -6.32 15.34
C ILE A 366 -3.29 -6.27 16.29
N ARG A 367 -3.87 -5.08 16.42
CA ARG A 367 -5.01 -4.84 17.28
C ARG A 367 -6.07 -4.05 16.53
N ILE A 368 -7.30 -4.52 16.62
CA ILE A 368 -8.46 -3.74 16.21
C ILE A 368 -8.61 -2.57 17.18
N ILE A 369 -8.58 -1.36 16.65
CA ILE A 369 -8.87 -0.12 17.38
C ILE A 369 -10.24 0.35 16.86
N ARG A 370 -11.23 0.39 17.74
CA ARG A 370 -12.59 0.82 17.39
C ARG A 370 -12.82 2.24 17.83
#